data_AF-A0A2T2N2P3-F1
#
_entry.id   AF-A0A2T2N2P3-F1
#
_cell.length_a   1.000
_cell.length_b   1.000
_cell.length_c   1.000
_cell.angle_alpha   90.00
_cell.angle_beta   90.00
_cell.angle_gamma   90.00
#
_symmetry.space_group_name_H-M   'P 1'
#
loop_
_entity.id
_entity.type
_entity.pdbx_description
1 polymer ?
#
loop_
_entity_poly.entity_id
_entity_poly.type
_entity_poly.pdbx_seq_one_letter_code
_entity_poly.pdbx_strand_id
1 'polypeptide(L)' 'MVVQVIQSRYTVDFDVLTAYLKSIYGPEPFEVIPPDEGEKWKIKVPRELTRDQLLDLQRKFKKALKTP' A
#
# COMPACT_ATOMS: atom_id res chain seq x y z
N MET A 1 5.49 15.05 -4.28
CA MET A 1 5.28 13.58 -4.20
C MET A 1 6.53 12.95 -3.63
N VAL A 2 6.36 12.06 -2.66
CA VAL A 2 7.41 11.30 -1.98
C VAL A 2 7.33 9.85 -2.43
N VAL A 3 8.48 9.24 -2.70
CA VAL A 3 8.57 7.81 -2.98
C VAL A 3 8.76 7.09 -1.65
N GLN A 4 7.81 6.23 -1.30
CA GLN A 4 7.87 5.41 -0.10
C GLN A 4 7.92 3.94 -0.48
N VAL A 5 8.82 3.20 0.18
CA VAL A 5 8.94 1.75 0.00
C VAL A 5 8.17 1.05 1.10
N ILE A 6 7.18 0.26 0.72
CA ILE A 6 6.45 -0.62 1.62
C ILE A 6 7.10 -1.99 1.50
N GLN A 7 7.87 -2.36 2.53
CA GLN A 7 8.31 -3.74 2.69
C GLN A 7 7.11 -4.58 3.07
N SER A 8 6.83 -5.59 2.25
CA SER A 8 5.76 -6.50 2.59
C SER A 8 6.29 -7.88 2.95
N ARG A 9 5.95 -8.33 4.16
CA ARG A 9 6.10 -9.73 4.57
C ARG A 9 4.98 -10.63 4.04
N TYR A 10 3.98 -10.06 3.39
CA TYR A 10 2.78 -10.74 2.88
C TYR A 10 2.53 -10.27 1.45
N THR A 11 2.09 -11.12 0.52
CA THR A 11 1.77 -10.66 -0.84
C THR A 11 0.70 -9.58 -0.75
N VAL A 12 1.07 -8.34 -1.10
CA VAL A 12 0.15 -7.21 -1.12
C VAL A 12 -0.60 -7.29 -2.41
N ASP A 13 -1.93 -7.29 -2.32
CA ASP A 13 -2.76 -7.17 -3.50
C ASP A 13 -2.76 -5.72 -3.98
N PHE A 14 -2.49 -5.52 -5.27
CA PHE A 14 -2.48 -4.22 -5.93
C PHE A 14 -3.78 -3.46 -5.68
N ASP A 15 -4.91 -4.16 -5.74
CA ASP A 15 -6.24 -3.56 -5.63
C ASP A 15 -6.51 -3.06 -4.21
N VAL A 16 -6.10 -3.83 -3.21
CA VAL A 16 -6.25 -3.46 -1.79
C VAL A 16 -5.36 -2.26 -1.46
N LEU A 17 -4.12 -2.23 -1.98
CA LEU A 17 -3.22 -1.09 -1.80
C LEU A 17 -3.80 0.17 -2.45
N THR A 18 -4.25 0.07 -3.70
CA THR A 18 -4.81 1.19 -4.45
C THR A 18 -6.07 1.72 -3.80
N ALA A 19 -6.98 0.85 -3.33
CA ALA A 19 -8.19 1.26 -2.61
C ALA A 19 -7.86 1.97 -1.29
N TYR A 20 -6.84 1.51 -0.57
CA TYR A 20 -6.39 2.15 0.66
C TYR A 20 -5.80 3.54 0.41
N LEU A 21 -4.94 3.68 -0.60
CA LEU A 21 -4.36 4.97 -0.98
C LEU A 21 -5.46 5.96 -1.42
N LYS A 22 -6.43 5.53 -2.22
CA LYS A 22 -7.62 6.35 -2.55
C LYS A 22 -8.38 6.82 -1.32
N SER A 23 -8.50 5.98 -0.29
CA SER A 23 -9.19 6.35 0.95
C SER A 23 -8.43 7.40 1.79
N ILE A 24 -7.10 7.47 1.69
CA ILE A 24 -6.27 8.41 2.47
C ILE A 24 -6.07 9.73 1.74
N TYR A 25 -5.80 9.63 0.44
CA TYR A 25 -5.37 10.74 -0.40
C TYR A 25 -6.52 11.34 -1.20
N GLY A 26 -7.68 10.66 -1.25
CA GLY A 26 -8.87 11.16 -1.93
C GLY A 26 -8.59 11.43 -3.42
N PRO A 27 -8.78 12.67 -3.90
CA PRO A 27 -8.50 13.04 -5.29
C PRO A 27 -7.01 13.27 -5.59
N GLU A 28 -6.12 13.24 -4.59
CA GLU A 28 -4.71 13.53 -4.81
C GLU A 28 -4.05 12.41 -5.64
N PRO A 29 -3.18 12.77 -6.59
CA PRO A 29 -2.52 11.79 -7.44
C PRO A 29 -1.53 10.94 -6.64
N PHE A 30 -1.57 9.63 -6.86
CA PHE A 30 -0.59 8.67 -6.37
C PHE A 30 -0.25 7.65 -7.46
N GLU A 31 0.91 7.04 -7.36
CA GLU A 31 1.39 6.01 -8.28
C GLU A 31 1.78 4.77 -7.49
N VAL A 32 1.43 3.60 -8.01
CA VAL A 32 1.78 2.31 -7.41
C VAL A 32 2.63 1.55 -8.41
N ILE A 33 3.86 1.27 -8.03
CA ILE A 33 4.81 0.50 -8.84
C ILE A 33 4.84 -0.92 -8.26
N PRO A 34 4.35 -1.93 -9.00
CA PRO A 34 4.36 -3.31 -8.55
C PRO A 34 5.81 -3.83 -8.38
N PRO A 35 6.04 -4.76 -7.46
CA PRO A 35 7.37 -5.33 -7.25
C PRO A 35 7.77 -6.26 -8.40
N ASP A 36 9.00 -6.12 -8.92
CA ASP A 36 9.55 -6.99 -9.97
C ASP A 36 9.83 -8.43 -9.48
N GLU A 37 10.29 -8.59 -8.23
CA GLU A 37 10.70 -9.88 -7.64
C GLU A 37 10.20 -10.09 -6.19
N GLY A 38 9.06 -9.49 -5.82
CA GLY A 38 8.22 -10.05 -4.76
C GLY A 38 8.34 -9.54 -3.32
N GLU A 39 9.11 -8.50 -2.97
CA GLU A 39 9.18 -8.08 -1.55
C GLU A 39 8.91 -6.60 -1.24
N LYS A 40 9.05 -5.71 -2.23
CA LYS A 40 9.04 -4.26 -1.97
C LYS A 40 8.12 -3.52 -2.93
N TRP A 41 6.99 -3.05 -2.42
CA TRP A 41 6.11 -2.16 -3.14
C TRP A 41 6.69 -0.75 -3.11
N LYS A 42 6.78 -0.12 -4.28
CA LYS A 42 7.16 1.29 -4.38
C LYS A 42 5.89 2.09 -4.65
N ILE A 43 5.59 3.03 -3.77
CA ILE A 43 4.47 3.95 -3.95
C ILE A 43 4.99 5.38 -4.05
N LYS A 44 4.35 6.18 -4.89
CA LYS A 44 4.61 7.60 -5.03
C LYS A 44 3.37 8.33 -4.55
N VAL A 45 3.46 8.95 -3.38
CA VAL A 45 2.32 9.54 -2.67
C VAL A 45 2.58 11.01 -2.37
N PRO A 46 1.56 11.85 -2.18
CA PRO A 46 1.75 13.28 -1.91
C PRO A 46 2.41 13.54 -0.55
N ARG A 47 2.14 12.70 0.46
CA ARG A 47 2.80 12.65 1.78
C ARG A 47 3.05 11.20 2.19
N GLU A 48 4.07 10.94 2.98
CA GLU A 48 4.36 9.59 3.48
C GLU A 48 3.22 9.05 4.35
N LEU A 49 3.00 7.73 4.28
CA LEU A 49 2.12 7.03 5.20
C LEU A 49 2.73 7.03 6.60
N THR A 50 1.91 7.38 7.60
CA THR A 50 2.31 7.30 9.01
C THR A 50 2.42 5.85 9.47
N ARG A 51 3.08 5.64 10.61
CA ARG A 51 3.21 4.30 11.21
C ARG A 51 1.86 3.64 11.47
N ASP A 52 0.86 4.41 11.92
CA ASP A 52 -0.50 3.91 12.15
C ASP A 52 -1.21 3.53 10.85
N GLN A 53 -1.01 4.32 9.79
CA GLN A 53 -1.54 4.00 8.47
C GLN A 53 -0.90 2.75 7.88
N LEU A 54 0.41 2.54 8.09
CA LEU A 54 1.09 1.32 7.69
C LEU A 54 0.56 0.10 8.46
N LEU A 55 0.26 0.25 9.76
CA LEU A 55 -0.35 -0.80 10.57
C LEU A 55 -1.78 -1.14 10.12
N ASP A 56 -2.62 -0.15 9.81
CA ASP A 56 -3.97 -0.39 9.30
C ASP A 56 -3.94 -1.09 7.94
N LEU A 57 -3.02 -0.65 7.07
CA LEU A 57 -2.78 -1.28 5.78
C LEU A 57 -2.38 -2.76 5.93
N GLN A 58 -1.45 -3.08 6.83
CA GLN A 58 -1.07 -4.47 7.14
C GLN A 58 -2.26 -5.30 7.67
N ARG A 59 -3.13 -4.71 8.48
CA ARG A 59 -4.35 -5.39 8.97
C ARG A 59 -5.32 -5.69 7.83
N LYS A 60 -5.51 -4.76 6.89
CA LYS A 60 -6.36 -4.93 5.71
C LYS A 60 -5.84 -6.04 4.81
N PHE A 61 -4.53 -6.10 4.56
CA PHE A 61 -3.93 -7.19 3.80
C PHE A 61 -4.09 -8.55 4.46
N LYS A 62 -3.86 -8.64 5.77
CA LYS A 62 -4.06 -9.89 6.52
C LYS A 62 -5.52 -10.36 6.49
N LYS A 63 -6.49 -9.44 6.41
CA LYS A 63 -7.90 -9.79 6.23
C LYS A 63 -8.19 -10.28 4.82
N ALA A 64 -7.65 -9.60 3.79
CA ALA A 64 -7.83 -10.00 2.39
C ALA A 64 -7.33 -11.43 2.13
N LEU A 65 -6.14 -11.78 2.65
CA LEU A 65 -5.53 -13.13 2.55
C LEU A 65 -6.32 -14.24 3.25
N LYS A 66 -7.24 -13.91 4.17
CA LYS A 66 -8.04 -14.89 4.91
C LYS A 66 -9.37 -15.23 4.23
N THR A 67 -9.67 -14.60 3.11
CA THR A 67 -10.87 -14.89 2.32
C THR A 67 -10.49 -15.93 1.27
N PRO A 68 -10.97 -17.19 1.37
CA PRO A 68 -10.67 -18.25 0.39
C PRO A 68 -11.30 -17.99 -0.98
#